data_AF-A0A2X3G513-F1
#
_entry.id   AF-A0A2X3G513-F1
#
_cell.length_a   1.000
_cell.length_b   1.000
_cell.length_c   1.000
_cell.angle_alpha   90.00
_cell.angle_beta   90.00
_cell.angle_gamma   90.00
#
_symmetry.space_group_name_H-M   'P 1'
#
loop_
_entity.id
_entity.type
_entity.pdbx_description
1 polymer ?
#
loop_
_entity_poly.entity_id
_entity_poly.type
_entity_poly.pdbx_seq_one_letter_code
_entity_poly.pdbx_strand_id
1 'polypeptide(L)'
;MLDHAFIAQHTQGFTAFADDLHATRWQDIEQESGLTRESLNQVAAAYAKSRATIVTYGMGITQHNKGTSNVRLIADLLLMRGNVGKPGAGICPLRGHSNVQGNRTVGISEKPSAAFLDSLQRVMGDYAAAASWPRCGKSPGGHDRRRSQSADLPWGQLRRGDAGPRTRLPGDARP
;
A
#
# COMPACT_ATOMS: atom_id res chain seq x y z
N MET A 1 1.04 18.28 18.43
CA MET A 1 0.22 17.79 17.31
C MET A 1 0.40 16.28 17.08
N LEU A 2 1.54 15.67 17.43
CA LEU A 2 1.76 14.22 17.40
C LEU A 2 1.44 13.58 18.77
N ASP A 3 1.11 12.30 18.78
CA ASP A 3 0.94 11.51 20.00
C ASP A 3 2.24 10.77 20.34
N HIS A 4 3.16 11.46 21.02
CA HIS A 4 4.48 10.91 21.32
C HIS A 4 4.44 9.67 22.21
N ALA A 5 3.45 9.58 23.12
CA ALA A 5 3.29 8.42 23.99
C ALA A 5 2.87 7.20 23.16
N PHE A 6 1.87 7.36 22.28
CA PHE A 6 1.43 6.29 21.38
C PHE A 6 2.56 5.86 20.44
N ILE A 7 3.27 6.81 19.83
CA ILE A 7 4.40 6.53 18.93
C ILE A 7 5.46 5.69 19.65
N ALA A 8 5.87 6.10 20.85
CA ALA A 8 6.90 5.39 21.61
C ALA A 8 6.48 3.97 22.03
N GLN A 9 5.19 3.76 22.32
CA GLN A 9 4.69 2.48 22.85
C GLN A 9 4.25 1.49 21.76
N HIS A 10 3.78 1.99 20.61
CA HIS A 10 3.03 1.18 19.65
C HIS A 10 3.58 1.24 18.22
N THR A 11 4.69 1.94 17.99
CA THR A 11 5.28 2.07 16.65
C THR A 11 6.78 1.76 16.66
N GLN A 12 7.33 1.56 15.47
CA GLN A 12 8.75 1.36 15.25
C GLN A 12 9.20 2.18 14.03
N GLY A 13 10.46 2.62 14.02
CA GLY A 13 11.03 3.34 12.87
C GLY A 13 10.61 4.80 12.72
N PHE A 14 9.99 5.42 13.73
CA PHE A 14 9.51 6.80 13.65
C PHE A 14 10.61 7.80 13.31
N THR A 15 11.81 7.71 13.91
CA THR A 15 12.90 8.65 13.66
C THR A 15 13.30 8.69 12.19
N ALA A 16 13.58 7.52 11.60
CA ALA A 16 13.96 7.43 10.19
C ALA A 16 12.84 7.94 9.26
N PHE A 17 11.58 7.67 9.61
CA PHE A 17 10.43 8.19 8.86
C PHE A 17 10.31 9.72 8.95
N ALA A 18 10.48 10.29 10.15
CA ALA A 18 10.45 11.73 10.34
C ALA A 18 11.59 12.44 9.59
N ASP A 19 12.79 11.85 9.60
CA ASP A 19 13.95 12.38 8.86
C ASP A 19 13.68 12.40 7.34
N ASP A 20 13.06 11.35 6.80
CA ASP A 20 12.65 11.27 5.39
C ASP A 20 11.60 12.35 5.04
N LEU A 21 10.59 12.55 5.90
CA LEU A 21 9.61 13.63 5.73
C LEU A 21 10.26 15.02 5.76
N HIS A 22 11.24 15.24 6.65
CA HIS A 22 11.98 16.50 6.74
C HIS A 22 12.91 16.74 5.54
N ALA A 23 13.45 15.68 4.95
CA ALA A 23 14.27 15.75 3.74
C ALA A 23 13.45 16.00 2.46
N THR A 24 12.14 15.74 2.50
CA THR A 24 11.23 15.93 1.37
C THR A 24 10.99 17.43 1.12
N ARG A 25 11.38 17.91 -0.06
CA ARG A 25 11.28 19.35 -0.38
C ARG A 25 9.85 19.72 -0.74
N TRP A 26 9.40 20.89 -0.27
CA TRP A 26 8.09 21.44 -0.62
C TRP A 26 7.86 21.59 -2.12
N GLN A 27 8.90 21.98 -2.87
CA GLN A 27 8.82 22.14 -4.32
C GLN A 27 8.45 20.82 -5.01
N ASP A 28 8.99 19.69 -4.53
CA ASP A 28 8.69 18.37 -5.09
C ASP A 28 7.25 17.97 -4.75
N ILE A 29 6.79 18.26 -3.53
CA ILE A 29 5.40 18.00 -3.12
C ILE A 29 4.42 18.79 -3.99
N GLU A 30 4.61 20.10 -4.15
CA GLU A 30 3.72 20.96 -4.93
C GLU A 30 3.69 20.58 -6.42
N GLN A 31 4.86 20.25 -6.98
CA GLN A 31 4.99 19.83 -8.38
C GLN A 31 4.27 18.49 -8.63
N GLU A 32 4.51 17.48 -7.79
CA GLU A 32 3.94 16.14 -7.99
C GLU A 32 2.45 16.09 -7.64
N SER A 33 2.00 16.84 -6.63
CA SER A 33 0.58 16.85 -6.25
C SER A 33 -0.26 17.82 -7.10
N GLY A 34 0.36 18.81 -7.73
CA GLY A 34 -0.33 19.91 -8.40
C GLY A 34 -1.13 20.81 -7.44
N LEU A 35 -0.79 20.81 -6.15
CA LEU A 35 -1.48 21.57 -5.10
C LEU A 35 -0.53 22.60 -4.51
N THR A 36 -1.06 23.77 -4.14
CA THR A 36 -0.27 24.76 -3.41
C THR A 36 -0.05 24.32 -1.97
N ARG A 37 1.09 24.74 -1.39
CA ARG A 37 1.39 24.54 0.03
C ARG A 37 0.29 25.07 0.94
N GLU A 38 -0.36 26.17 0.57
CA GLU A 38 -1.49 26.70 1.31
C GLU A 38 -2.65 25.70 1.37
N SER A 39 -3.03 25.13 0.22
CA SER A 39 -4.12 24.14 0.15
C SER A 39 -3.81 22.90 0.99
N LEU A 40 -2.56 22.42 0.92
CA LEU A 40 -2.09 21.30 1.73
C LEU A 40 -2.12 21.63 3.23
N ASN A 41 -1.69 22.84 3.61
CA ASN A 41 -1.72 23.30 5.00
C ASN A 41 -3.15 23.43 5.55
N GLN A 42 -4.14 23.81 4.73
CA GLN A 42 -5.54 23.86 5.15
C GLN A 42 -6.05 22.48 5.57
N VAL A 43 -5.76 21.45 4.76
CA VAL A 43 -6.11 20.05 5.08
C VAL A 43 -5.34 19.56 6.31
N ALA A 44 -4.04 19.86 6.39
CA ALA A 44 -3.21 19.50 7.54
C ALA A 44 -3.71 20.15 8.83
N ALA A 45 -4.16 21.41 8.78
CA ALA A 45 -4.72 22.12 9.93
C ALA A 45 -6.09 21.56 10.35
N ALA A 46 -6.94 21.16 9.41
CA ALA A 46 -8.20 20.49 9.71
C ALA A 46 -7.94 19.13 10.41
N TYR A 47 -7.01 18.35 9.85
CA TYR A 47 -6.57 17.09 10.46
C TYR A 47 -5.95 17.31 11.85
N ALA A 48 -5.15 18.37 12.02
CA ALA A 48 -4.51 18.74 13.27
C ALA A 48 -5.49 18.94 14.41
N LYS A 49 -6.63 19.60 14.13
CA LYS A 49 -7.67 19.93 15.09
C LYS A 49 -8.56 18.74 15.44
N SER A 50 -8.62 17.73 14.57
CA SER A 50 -9.45 16.55 14.81
C SER A 50 -8.94 15.71 15.98
N ARG A 51 -9.84 15.36 16.91
CA ARG A 51 -9.52 14.48 18.05
C ARG A 51 -9.57 12.99 17.68
N ALA A 52 -10.28 12.63 16.61
CA ALA A 52 -10.42 11.27 16.12
C ALA A 52 -10.71 11.34 14.62
N THR A 53 -9.90 10.68 13.79
CA THR A 53 -10.03 10.76 12.33
C THR A 53 -10.12 9.38 11.71
N ILE A 54 -11.09 9.19 10.83
CA ILE A 54 -11.18 8.05 9.93
C ILE A 54 -10.66 8.48 8.55
N VAL A 55 -9.69 7.74 8.00
CA VAL A 55 -9.31 7.91 6.59
C VAL A 55 -9.98 6.81 5.77
N THR A 56 -10.95 7.22 4.95
CA THR A 56 -11.60 6.36 3.98
C THR A 56 -10.90 6.44 2.63
N TYR A 57 -10.59 5.31 2.02
CA TYR A 57 -10.06 5.27 0.67
C TYR A 57 -10.62 4.11 -0.14
N GLY A 58 -10.59 4.23 -1.46
CA GLY A 58 -11.01 3.19 -2.39
C GLY A 58 -9.93 2.88 -3.42
N MET A 59 -10.37 2.48 -4.61
CA MET A 59 -9.50 1.99 -5.69
C MET A 59 -8.48 3.03 -6.17
N GLY A 60 -8.77 4.33 -6.07
CA GLY A 60 -7.81 5.39 -6.44
C GLY A 60 -6.48 5.31 -5.68
N ILE A 61 -6.47 4.75 -4.48
CA ILE A 61 -5.24 4.47 -3.73
C ILE A 61 -4.66 3.11 -4.10
N THR A 62 -5.48 2.05 -4.09
CA THR A 62 -4.97 0.68 -4.18
C THR A 62 -4.59 0.23 -5.60
N GLN A 63 -5.18 0.83 -6.64
CA GLN A 63 -4.88 0.52 -8.05
C GLN A 63 -3.76 1.40 -8.62
N HIS A 64 -3.07 2.17 -7.78
CA HIS A 64 -1.86 2.89 -8.15
C HIS A 64 -0.65 1.93 -8.18
N ASN A 65 0.37 2.20 -9.02
CA ASN A 65 1.58 1.38 -9.07
C ASN A 65 2.37 1.38 -7.74
N LYS A 66 2.17 2.41 -6.90
CA LYS A 66 2.67 2.52 -5.52
C LYS A 66 1.59 2.27 -4.46
N GLY A 67 0.50 1.60 -4.80
CA GLY A 67 -0.67 1.47 -3.93
C GLY A 67 -0.35 0.91 -2.55
N THR A 68 0.51 -0.11 -2.46
CA THR A 68 0.98 -0.65 -1.17
C THR A 68 1.68 0.41 -0.31
N SER A 69 2.55 1.22 -0.92
CA SER A 69 3.26 2.29 -0.20
C SER A 69 2.31 3.41 0.21
N ASN A 70 1.35 3.77 -0.65
CA ASN A 70 0.35 4.80 -0.33
C ASN A 70 -0.51 4.39 0.88
N VAL A 71 -0.94 3.13 0.94
CA VAL A 71 -1.69 2.60 2.09
C VAL A 71 -0.86 2.63 3.37
N ARG A 72 0.45 2.34 3.30
CA ARG A 72 1.36 2.45 4.45
C ARG A 72 1.47 3.88 4.94
N LEU A 73 1.69 4.85 4.06
CA LEU A 73 1.76 6.27 4.43
C LEU A 73 0.46 6.78 5.08
N ILE A 74 -0.70 6.31 4.63
CA ILE A 74 -1.99 6.59 5.28
C ILE A 74 -2.02 6.02 6.70
N ALA A 75 -1.55 4.77 6.89
CA ALA A 75 -1.47 4.15 8.20
C ALA A 75 -0.47 4.90 9.10
N ASP A 76 0.71 5.27 8.60
CA ASP A 76 1.75 5.99 9.34
C ASP A 76 1.23 7.35 9.82
N LEU A 77 0.50 8.08 8.97
CA LEU A 77 -0.17 9.33 9.35
C LEU A 77 -1.13 9.13 10.53
N LEU A 78 -1.94 8.07 10.51
CA LEU A 78 -2.88 7.76 11.60
C LEU A 78 -2.15 7.33 12.88
N LEU A 79 -1.09 6.52 12.77
CA LEU A 79 -0.28 6.06 13.89
C LEU A 79 0.44 7.21 14.60
N MET A 80 0.96 8.18 13.85
CA MET A 80 1.57 9.42 14.39
C MET A 80 0.64 10.22 15.31
N ARG A 81 -0.67 9.97 15.24
CA ARG A 81 -1.72 10.66 16.00
C ARG A 81 -2.48 9.76 16.96
N GLY A 82 -2.10 8.49 17.09
CA GLY A 82 -2.87 7.52 17.87
C GLY A 82 -4.29 7.33 17.34
N ASN A 83 -4.53 7.53 16.04
CA ASN A 83 -5.85 7.35 15.41
C ASN A 83 -6.09 5.86 15.06
N VAL A 84 -5.76 4.95 15.98
CA VAL A 84 -5.92 3.49 15.84
C VAL A 84 -6.40 2.93 17.18
N GLY A 85 -7.35 1.98 17.14
CA GLY A 85 -7.92 1.38 18.37
C GLY A 85 -8.81 2.33 19.18
N LYS A 86 -9.24 3.44 18.57
CA LYS A 86 -10.00 4.52 19.22
C LYS A 86 -11.35 4.71 18.52
N PRO A 87 -12.48 4.85 19.26
CA PRO A 87 -13.78 5.16 18.68
C PRO A 87 -13.73 6.43 17.82
N GLY A 88 -14.30 6.36 16.61
CA GLY A 88 -14.30 7.46 15.65
C GLY A 88 -12.97 7.72 14.96
N ALA A 89 -11.99 6.81 15.09
CA ALA A 89 -10.72 6.88 14.38
C ALA A 89 -10.41 5.56 13.65
N GLY A 90 -9.54 5.63 12.64
CA GLY A 90 -9.00 4.43 12.01
C GLY A 90 -8.84 4.54 10.50
N ILE A 91 -8.40 3.43 9.93
CA ILE A 91 -8.24 3.26 8.49
C ILE A 91 -9.42 2.47 7.94
N CYS A 92 -10.05 2.99 6.88
CA CYS A 92 -11.27 2.42 6.32
C CYS A 92 -11.11 2.18 4.81
N PRO A 93 -10.58 1.01 4.39
CA PRO A 93 -10.57 0.63 2.99
C PRO A 93 -11.99 0.28 2.52
N LEU A 94 -12.58 1.15 1.70
CA LEU A 94 -13.86 0.91 1.06
C LEU A 94 -13.71 -0.19 0.00
N ARG A 95 -14.53 -1.23 0.13
CA ARG A 95 -14.48 -2.42 -0.74
C ARG A 95 -15.76 -2.50 -1.56
N GLY A 96 -15.62 -2.57 -2.89
CA GLY A 96 -16.76 -2.45 -3.81
C GLY A 96 -17.62 -3.71 -3.95
N HIS A 97 -16.99 -4.89 -4.00
CA HIS A 97 -17.74 -6.16 -4.10
C HIS A 97 -18.31 -6.56 -2.74
N SER A 98 -19.58 -6.97 -2.74
CA SER A 98 -20.36 -7.31 -1.55
C SER A 98 -19.68 -8.30 -0.60
N ASN A 99 -18.96 -9.30 -1.13
CA ASN A 99 -18.35 -10.36 -0.32
C ASN A 99 -16.83 -10.50 -0.51
N VAL A 100 -16.13 -9.46 -0.97
CA VAL A 100 -14.66 -9.55 -1.09
C VAL A 100 -13.98 -9.71 0.29
N GLN A 101 -14.62 -9.20 1.34
CA GLN A 101 -14.20 -9.44 2.73
C GLN A 101 -14.39 -10.92 3.10
N GLY A 102 -15.59 -11.48 2.91
CA GLY A 102 -15.88 -12.86 3.26
C GLY A 102 -15.04 -13.86 2.46
N ASN A 103 -14.83 -13.64 1.17
CA ASN A 103 -13.95 -14.46 0.34
C ASN A 103 -12.54 -14.56 0.94
N ARG A 104 -12.00 -13.41 1.40
CA ARG A 104 -10.68 -13.40 2.03
C ARG A 104 -10.69 -14.12 3.39
N THR A 105 -11.75 -13.94 4.18
CA THR A 105 -11.94 -14.60 5.48
C THR A 105 -11.97 -16.12 5.35
N VAL A 106 -12.59 -16.66 4.28
CA VAL A 106 -12.67 -18.11 4.05
C VAL A 106 -11.48 -18.69 3.28
N GLY A 107 -10.39 -17.93 3.15
CA GLY A 107 -9.12 -18.44 2.62
C GLY A 107 -8.93 -18.30 1.11
N ILE A 108 -9.83 -17.63 0.38
CA ILE A 108 -9.64 -17.37 -1.05
C ILE A 108 -8.51 -16.34 -1.23
N SER A 109 -7.44 -16.78 -1.91
CA SER A 109 -6.22 -16.01 -2.16
C SER A 109 -5.59 -16.42 -3.48
N GLU A 110 -4.77 -15.54 -4.06
CA GLU A 110 -3.87 -15.92 -5.16
C GLU A 110 -2.76 -16.91 -4.74
N LYS A 111 -2.48 -17.03 -3.43
CA LYS A 111 -1.52 -17.97 -2.83
C LYS A 111 -2.18 -18.72 -1.67
N PRO A 112 -3.08 -19.69 -1.95
CA PRO A 112 -3.69 -20.51 -0.91
C PRO A 112 -2.63 -21.35 -0.19
N SER A 113 -2.85 -21.65 1.08
CA SER A 113 -1.96 -22.51 1.86
C SER A 113 -2.09 -23.97 1.43
N ALA A 114 -1.04 -24.77 1.62
CA ALA A 114 -1.08 -26.21 1.34
C ALA A 114 -2.21 -26.90 2.12
N ALA A 115 -2.36 -26.59 3.41
CA ALA A 115 -3.43 -27.14 4.26
C ALA A 115 -4.84 -26.82 3.73
N PHE A 116 -5.04 -25.64 3.16
CA PHE A 116 -6.31 -25.26 2.53
C PHE A 116 -6.57 -26.08 1.26
N LEU A 117 -5.54 -26.25 0.42
CA LEU A 117 -5.63 -27.06 -0.80
C LEU A 117 -5.89 -28.54 -0.50
N ASP A 118 -5.21 -29.12 0.50
CA ASP A 118 -5.41 -30.50 0.94
C ASP A 118 -6.85 -30.70 1.48
N SER A 119 -7.36 -29.71 2.22
CA SER A 119 -8.73 -29.73 2.72
C SER A 119 -9.75 -29.66 1.58
N LEU A 120 -9.51 -28.84 0.55
CA LEU A 120 -10.35 -28.77 -0.64
C LEU A 120 -10.35 -30.10 -1.39
N GLN A 121 -9.18 -30.72 -1.61
CA GLN A 121 -9.09 -32.02 -2.28
C GLN A 121 -9.83 -33.10 -1.50
N ARG A 122 -9.70 -33.12 -0.17
CA ARG A 122 -10.41 -34.08 0.68
C ARG A 122 -11.94 -33.97 0.57
N VAL A 123 -12.48 -32.76 0.44
CA VAL A 123 -13.94 -32.52 0.42
C VAL A 123 -14.51 -32.62 -1.00
N MET A 124 -13.78 -32.12 -2.00
CA MET A 124 -14.27 -31.98 -3.38
C MET A 124 -13.78 -33.08 -4.32
N GLY A 125 -12.86 -33.96 -3.87
CA GLY A 125 -12.24 -34.99 -4.69
C GLY A 125 -11.29 -34.41 -5.76
N ASP A 126 -11.09 -35.17 -6.84
CA ASP A 126 -10.11 -34.88 -7.90
C ASP A 126 -10.45 -33.67 -8.79
N TYR A 127 -11.58 -32.98 -8.55
CA TYR A 127 -11.84 -31.66 -9.15
C TYR A 127 -10.72 -30.65 -8.84
N ALA A 128 -10.04 -30.80 -7.69
CA ALA A 128 -8.86 -30.01 -7.34
C ALA A 128 -7.59 -30.40 -8.12
N ALA A 129 -7.50 -31.62 -8.63
CA ALA A 129 -6.38 -32.11 -9.44
C ALA A 129 -6.52 -31.73 -10.93
N ALA A 130 -7.75 -31.63 -11.43
CA ALA A 130 -8.05 -31.21 -12.81
C ALA A 130 -7.76 -29.71 -13.06
N ALA A 131 -7.92 -28.88 -12.03
CA ALA A 131 -7.29 -27.57 -12.02
C ALA A 131 -5.83 -27.78 -11.65
N SER A 132 -4.97 -28.05 -12.64
CA SER A 132 -3.51 -28.08 -12.47
C SER A 132 -3.02 -26.68 -12.06
N TRP A 133 -3.34 -26.26 -10.84
CA TRP A 133 -2.83 -25.04 -10.26
C TRP A 133 -1.35 -25.32 -10.06
N PRO A 134 -0.44 -24.63 -10.79
CA PRO A 134 0.97 -24.86 -10.57
C PRO A 134 1.21 -24.58 -9.09
N ARG A 135 1.72 -25.58 -8.35
CA ARG A 135 2.24 -25.33 -7.00
C ARG A 135 3.20 -24.15 -7.17
N CYS A 136 2.84 -22.99 -6.64
CA CYS A 136 3.64 -21.79 -6.76
C CYS A 136 4.91 -22.02 -5.92
N GLY A 137 5.89 -22.69 -6.52
CA GLY A 137 6.98 -23.34 -5.82
C GLY A 137 8.06 -23.79 -6.81
N LYS A 138 8.92 -22.83 -7.16
CA LYS A 138 10.32 -22.96 -7.61
C LYS A 138 10.59 -23.93 -8.76
N SER A 139 10.71 -23.40 -9.98
CA SER A 139 11.42 -24.10 -11.07
C SER A 139 12.86 -24.42 -10.63
N PRO A 140 13.37 -25.65 -10.85
CA PRO A 140 14.80 -25.93 -10.72
C PRO A 140 15.53 -25.10 -11.78
N GLY A 141 16.32 -24.12 -11.35
CA GLY A 141 17.12 -23.26 -12.25
C GLY A 141 16.39 -22.06 -12.87
N GLY A 142 15.14 -21.76 -12.49
CA GLY A 142 14.43 -20.58 -13.00
C GLY A 142 14.58 -19.38 -12.07
N HIS A 143 15.24 -18.31 -12.54
CA HIS A 143 15.14 -17.01 -11.88
C HIS A 143 13.67 -16.61 -11.74
N ASP A 144 13.22 -16.48 -10.48
CA ASP A 144 11.93 -15.91 -10.13
C ASP A 144 11.86 -14.47 -10.64
N ARG A 145 11.18 -14.27 -11.79
CA ARG A 145 10.97 -12.95 -12.42
C ARG A 145 10.11 -12.00 -11.57
N ARG A 146 9.72 -12.37 -10.35
CA ARG A 146 9.11 -11.49 -9.34
C ARG A 146 9.85 -11.51 -8.00
N ARG A 147 11.11 -11.96 -7.97
CA ARG A 147 12.03 -11.78 -6.82
C ARG A 147 12.93 -10.56 -6.94
N SER A 148 12.63 -9.61 -7.81
CA SER A 148 13.45 -8.40 -7.95
C SER A 148 12.92 -7.17 -7.22
N GLN A 149 11.91 -7.26 -6.34
CA GLN A 149 11.41 -6.07 -5.62
C GLN A 149 11.06 -6.23 -4.14
N SER A 150 11.30 -7.36 -3.44
CA SER A 150 10.90 -7.39 -2.02
C SER A 150 11.68 -8.31 -1.07
N ALA A 151 12.82 -8.87 -1.47
CA ALA A 151 13.69 -9.56 -0.53
C ALA A 151 15.14 -9.21 -0.86
N ASP A 152 15.88 -8.76 0.16
CA ASP A 152 17.33 -8.52 0.16
C ASP A 152 17.81 -7.21 -0.49
N LEU A 153 17.36 -6.06 0.02
CA LEU A 153 18.13 -4.82 -0.12
C LEU A 153 18.41 -4.23 1.28
N PRO A 154 19.68 -4.14 1.71
CA PRO A 154 20.05 -3.40 2.91
C PRO A 154 19.72 -1.91 2.69
N TRP A 155 19.10 -1.31 3.69
CA TRP A 155 18.65 0.08 3.68
C TRP A 155 19.81 1.04 3.44
N GLY A 156 19.62 1.98 2.50
CA GLY A 156 20.55 3.08 2.22
C GLY A 156 21.24 2.99 0.86
N GLN A 157 20.65 3.63 -0.16
CA GLN A 157 21.29 4.45 -1.20
C GLN A 157 20.45 4.56 -2.50
N LEU A 158 20.21 5.82 -2.85
CA LEU A 158 19.95 6.45 -4.15
C LEU A 158 20.01 5.57 -5.42
N ARG A 159 18.98 5.72 -6.29
CA ARG A 159 19.25 5.98 -7.73
C ARG A 159 18.30 7.06 -8.25
N ARG A 160 18.87 8.19 -8.68
CA ARG A 160 18.34 8.94 -9.83
C ARG A 160 18.46 8.03 -11.04
N GLY A 161 17.41 7.95 -11.84
CA GLY A 161 17.38 7.21 -13.10
C GLY A 161 16.58 7.99 -14.12
N ASP A 162 17.28 8.89 -14.80
CA ASP A 162 17.05 9.38 -16.17
C ASP A 162 15.62 9.32 -16.71
N ALA A 163 14.93 10.46 -16.63
CA ALA A 163 13.86 10.78 -17.55
C ALA A 163 14.48 11.07 -18.94
N GLY A 164 14.72 10.01 -19.71
CA GLY A 164 14.93 10.13 -21.15
C GLY A 164 13.69 10.73 -21.84
N PRO A 165 13.84 11.45 -22.97
CA PRO A 165 12.74 12.14 -23.62
C PRO A 165 11.69 11.15 -24.11
N ARG A 166 10.44 11.33 -23.68
CA ARG A 166 9.29 10.58 -24.20
C ARG A 166 9.07 10.96 -25.67
N THR A 167 9.35 10.04 -26.59
CA THR A 167 8.90 10.12 -27.98
C THR A 167 7.37 10.12 -28.01
N ARG A 168 6.77 11.17 -28.60
CA ARG A 168 5.34 11.21 -28.90
C ARG A 168 5.01 10.14 -29.95
N LEU A 169 3.97 9.35 -29.70
CA LEU A 169 3.34 8.53 -30.74
C LEU A 169 2.52 9.46 -31.65
N PRO A 170 2.63 9.35 -32.99
CA PRO A 170 1.80 10.13 -33.91
C PRO A 170 0.40 9.51 -33.98
N GLY A 171 -0.65 10.25 -33.60
CA GLY A 171 -2.00 9.70 -33.71
C GLY A 171 -3.18 10.54 -33.23
N ASP A 172 -3.00 11.49 -32.31
CA ASP A 172 -4.15 12.25 -31.78
C ASP A 172 -4.18 13.68 -32.35
N ALA A 173 -4.61 13.77 -33.60
CA ALA A 173 -5.18 14.99 -34.17
C ALA A 173 -6.67 14.74 -34.43
N ARG A 174 -7.53 15.47 -33.71
CA ARG A 174 -8.94 15.69 -34.08
C ARG A 174 -9.30 17.15 -33.75
N PRO A 175 -10.24 17.73 -34.52
CA PRO A 175 -10.28 19.16 -34.83
C PRO A 175 -10.62 20.07 -33.66
#